data_AF-A0A8S4QZ61-F1
#
_entry.id   AF-A0A8S4QZ61-F1
#
_cell.length_a   1.000
_cell.length_b   1.000
_cell.length_c   1.000
_cell.angle_alpha   90.00
_cell.angle_beta   90.00
_cell.angle_gamma   90.00
#
_symmetry.space_group_name_H-M   'P 1'
#
loop_
_entity.id
_entity.type
_entity.pdbx_description
1 polymer ?
#
loop_
_entity_poly.entity_id
_entity_poly.type
_entity_poly.pdbx_seq_one_letter_code
_entity_poly.pdbx_strand_id
1 'polypeptide(L)' 'EHIQEVLDKWTQIDDEIWAKVIVFEKNRRVAKAYARAPVLTINGSDDGFDGMR' A
#
# COMPACT_ATOMS: atom_id res chain seq x y z
N GLU A 1 -1.35 13.31 -7.12
CA GLU A 1 -1.65 13.28 -5.66
C GLU A 1 -0.85 12.21 -4.93
N HIS A 2 -0.90 10.92 -5.31
CA HIS A 2 -0.25 9.85 -4.52
C HIS A 2 1.26 9.98 -4.35
N ILE A 3 1.97 10.49 -5.37
CA ILE A 3 3.40 10.79 -5.28
C ILE A 3 3.63 11.87 -4.21
N GLN A 4 2.86 12.97 -4.26
CA GLN A 4 2.96 14.03 -3.26
C GLN A 4 2.68 13.51 -1.85
N GLU A 5 1.66 12.64 -1.69
CA GLU A 5 1.34 12.02 -0.40
C GLU A 5 2.48 11.17 0.18
N VAL A 6 3.29 10.55 -0.69
CA VAL A 6 4.51 9.83 -0.25
C VAL A 6 5.60 10.81 0.13
N LEU A 7 5.83 11.85 -0.68
CA LEU A 7 6.86 12.87 -0.42
C LEU A 7 6.58 13.67 0.86
N ASP A 8 5.32 14.03 1.12
CA ASP A 8 4.91 14.77 2.33
C ASP A 8 5.16 13.97 3.62
N LYS A 9 5.24 12.65 3.51
CA LYS A 9 5.44 11.72 4.62
C LYS A 9 6.80 11.02 4.58
N TRP A 10 7.71 11.46 3.71
CA TRP A 10 8.93 10.72 3.39
C TRP A 10 9.72 10.29 4.63
N THR A 11 9.95 11.21 5.57
CA THR A 11 10.71 10.96 6.81
C THR A 11 9.93 10.21 7.89
N GLN A 12 8.64 9.95 7.67
CA GLN A 12 7.76 9.20 8.59
C GLN A 12 7.46 7.79 8.07
N ILE A 13 7.80 7.49 6.82
CA ILE A 13 7.68 6.15 6.26
C ILE A 13 8.86 5.34 6.81
N ASP A 14 8.56 4.17 7.36
CA ASP A 14 9.56 3.23 7.85
C ASP A 14 10.49 2.80 6.70
N ASP A 15 11.79 2.80 6.93
CA ASP A 15 12.82 2.50 5.91
C ASP A 15 12.71 1.08 5.34
N GLU A 16 12.07 0.14 6.07
CA GLU A 16 11.82 -1.22 5.58
C GLU A 16 10.64 -1.28 4.59
N ILE A 17 9.83 -0.22 4.46
CA ILE A 17 8.72 -0.17 3.52
C ILE A 17 9.26 0.17 2.12
N TRP A 18 9.13 -0.77 1.19
CA TRP A 18 9.59 -0.59 -0.19
C TRP A 18 8.49 -0.18 -1.17
N ALA A 19 7.21 -0.34 -0.78
CA ALA A 19 6.09 0.07 -1.64
C ALA A 19 4.85 0.52 -0.85
N LYS A 20 4.07 1.39 -1.49
CA LYS A 20 2.71 1.77 -1.08
C LYS A 20 1.72 1.33 -2.16
N VAL A 21 0.89 0.35 -1.84
CA VAL A 21 -0.14 -0.17 -2.75
C VAL A 21 -1.44 0.57 -2.50
N ILE A 22 -2.10 1.02 -3.58
CA ILE A 22 -3.37 1.75 -3.51
C ILE A 22 -4.38 1.03 -4.40
N VAL A 23 -5.45 0.50 -3.79
CA VAL A 23 -6.48 -0.25 -4.50
C VAL A 23 -7.59 0.68 -4.95
N PHE A 24 -8.01 0.51 -6.20
CA PHE A 24 -9.07 1.29 -6.83
C PHE A 24 -10.17 0.40 -7.37
N GLU A 25 -11.40 0.86 -7.20
CA GLU A 25 -12.55 0.40 -7.96
C GLU A 25 -13.05 1.56 -8.83
N LYS A 26 -12.87 1.43 -10.16
CA LYS A 26 -13.10 2.52 -11.12
C LYS A 26 -12.26 3.75 -10.73
N ASN A 27 -12.91 4.88 -10.43
CA ASN A 27 -12.27 6.13 -10.02
C ASN A 27 -12.27 6.34 -8.50
N ARG A 28 -12.66 5.32 -7.71
CA ARG A 28 -12.69 5.41 -6.25
C ARG A 28 -11.57 4.58 -5.64
N ARG A 29 -10.76 5.23 -4.80
CA ARG A 29 -9.80 4.54 -3.94
C ARG A 29 -10.54 3.82 -2.83
N VAL A 30 -10.31 2.52 -2.67
CA VAL A 30 -10.97 1.69 -1.65
C VAL A 30 -10.03 1.24 -0.53
N ALA A 31 -8.71 1.17 -0.77
CA ALA A 31 -7.73 0.80 0.26
C ALA A 31 -6.32 1.39 0.00
N LYS A 32 -5.49 1.38 1.05
CA LYS A 32 -4.05 1.64 1.02
C LYS A 32 -3.33 0.62 1.89
N ALA A 33 -2.21 0.08 1.42
CA ALA A 33 -1.36 -0.83 2.16
C ALA A 33 0.12 -0.43 1.97
N TYR A 34 0.95 -0.72 2.97
CA TYR A 34 2.40 -0.51 2.91
C TYR A 34 3.09 -1.87 2.95
N ALA A 35 3.88 -2.17 1.92
CA ALA A 35 4.59 -3.43 1.81
C ALA A 35 5.96 -3.32 2.46
N ARG A 36 6.18 -4.16 3.47
CA ARG A 36 7.48 -4.38 4.11
C ARG A 36 8.09 -5.72 3.67
N ALA A 37 7.26 -6.76 3.61
CA ALA A 37 7.69 -8.07 3.16
C ALA A 37 8.19 -8.02 1.71
N PRO A 38 9.29 -8.72 1.35
CA PRO A 38 9.82 -8.70 -0.02
C PRO A 38 8.84 -9.25 -1.07
N VAL A 39 7.91 -10.10 -0.64
CA VAL A 39 6.86 -10.68 -1.47
C VAL A 39 5.51 -10.27 -0.91
N LEU A 40 4.67 -9.68 -1.77
CA LEU A 40 3.30 -9.31 -1.46
C LEU A 40 2.36 -10.08 -2.40
N THR A 41 1.41 -10.82 -1.85
CA THR A 41 0.38 -11.55 -2.60
C THR A 41 -0.82 -10.65 -2.83
N ILE A 42 -1.33 -10.56 -4.05
CA ILE A 42 -2.59 -9.83 -4.33
C ILE A 42 -3.58 -10.84 -4.91
N ASN A 43 -4.71 -11.05 -4.23
CA ASN A 43 -5.77 -11.95 -4.67
C ASN A 43 -7.17 -11.40 -4.34
N GLY A 44 -8.21 -12.15 -4.70
CA GLY A 44 -9.62 -11.77 -4.48
C GLY A 44 -10.19 -12.27 -3.15
N SER A 45 -9.36 -12.42 -2.12
CA SER A 45 -9.84 -12.77 -0.77
C SER A 45 -10.50 -11.58 -0.08
N ASP A 46 -11.47 -11.86 0.77
CA ASP A 46 -12.18 -10.85 1.57
C ASP A 46 -11.47 -10.50 2.89
N ASP A 47 -10.30 -11.10 3.17
CA ASP A 47 -9.58 -10.95 4.44
C ASP A 47 -8.86 -9.59 4.60
N GLY A 48 -8.80 -8.78 3.53
CA GLY A 48 -8.08 -7.50 3.52
C GLY A 48 -6.56 -7.68 3.55
N PHE A 49 -5.84 -6.70 4.12
CA PHE A 49 -4.37 -6.69 4.16
C PHE A 49 -3.85 -7.28 5.48
N ASP A 50 -3.06 -8.35 5.40
CA ASP A 50 -2.47 -9.06 6.55
C ASP A 50 -0.96 -8.83 6.72
N GLY A 51 -0.36 -8.00 5.85
CA GLY A 51 1.08 -7.69 5.85
C GLY A 51 1.88 -8.46 4.80
N MET A 52 1.37 -9.61 4.35
CA MET A 52 1.95 -10.46 3.29
C MET A 52 1.00 -10.66 2.10
N ARG A 53 -0.30 -10.43 2.32
CA ARG A 53 -1.39 -10.55 1.37
C ARG A 53 -2.38 -9.40 1.56
#